data_AF-W1S8Z5-F1
#
_entry.id   AF-W1S8Z5-F1
#
_cell.length_a   1.000
_cell.length_b   1.000
_cell.length_c   1.000
_cell.angle_alpha   90.00
_cell.angle_beta   90.00
_cell.angle_gamma   90.00
#
_symmetry.space_group_name_H-M   'P 1'
#
loop_
_entity.id
_entity.type
_entity.pdbx_description
1 polymer ?
#
loop_
_entity_poly.entity_id
_entity_poly.type
_entity_poly.pdbx_seq_one_letter_code
_entity_poly.pdbx_strand_id
1 'polypeptide(L)'
;MGSLKMIENRTFDEIVVGETASVTRTLGEQDIQLFALVSGDVNPAHLDAEYAAGDMFGRVIAHGLWGGGLISAVLGTQLPGPGAIYLSQSLRFKRPVGLGDTIVASVTVREKRAKHHIVVFDCCCINQAGEEVINGEAEVKAPTEKVRRPRMALPDIQLSDHDGFRRLIEMTRSVEPVPTAIAHPCTTAAILAAAAAA
;
A
#
# COMPACT_ATOMS: atom_id res chain seq x y z
N MET A 1 -16.61 18.80 0.33
CA MET A 1 -15.51 19.78 0.44
C MET A 1 -14.65 19.39 1.64
N GLY A 2 -13.78 18.39 1.48
CA GLY A 2 -12.98 17.85 2.59
C GLY A 2 -11.82 18.79 2.93
N SER A 3 -11.77 19.26 4.17
CA SER A 3 -10.68 20.09 4.71
C SER A 3 -9.31 19.53 4.28
N LEU A 4 -8.59 20.27 3.44
CA LEU A 4 -7.18 20.04 3.13
C LEU A 4 -6.37 20.19 4.43
N LYS A 5 -6.27 19.12 5.22
CA LYS A 5 -5.51 19.10 6.47
C LYS A 5 -4.04 19.40 6.12
N MET A 6 -3.50 20.50 6.64
CA MET A 6 -2.08 20.82 6.50
C MET A 6 -1.22 19.63 6.97
N ILE A 7 -0.04 19.47 6.37
CA ILE A 7 1.04 18.62 6.88
C ILE A 7 2.08 19.52 7.54
N GLU A 8 2.53 19.12 8.72
CA GLU A 8 3.46 19.88 9.54
C GLU A 8 4.49 18.93 10.15
N ASN A 9 5.74 19.38 10.24
CA ASN A 9 6.82 18.60 10.82
C ASN A 9 7.04 18.91 12.31
N ARG A 10 7.90 18.10 12.92
CA ARG A 10 8.53 18.31 14.22
C ARG A 10 10.02 18.53 13.96
N THR A 11 10.56 19.66 14.38
CA THR A 11 12.00 19.92 14.23
C THR A 11 12.80 19.05 15.19
N PHE A 12 14.10 18.89 14.94
CA PHE A 12 14.98 18.15 15.84
C PHE A 12 14.85 18.62 17.30
N ASP A 13 14.74 19.93 17.55
CA ASP A 13 14.63 20.48 18.90
C ASP A 13 13.25 20.24 19.56
N GLU A 14 12.18 20.16 18.76
CA GLU A 14 10.81 19.88 19.24
C GLU A 14 10.62 18.40 19.60
N ILE A 15 11.35 17.49 18.97
CA ILE A 15 11.21 16.04 19.18
C ILE A 15 11.75 15.64 20.55
N VAL A 16 10.99 14.81 21.27
CA VAL A 16 11.36 14.31 22.60
C VAL A 16 11.55 12.79 22.57
N VAL A 17 12.50 12.26 23.33
CA VAL A 17 12.68 10.81 23.50
C VAL A 17 11.44 10.21 24.17
N GLY A 18 10.98 9.07 23.65
CA GLY A 18 9.72 8.43 24.04
C GLY A 18 8.48 8.93 23.30
N GLU A 19 8.60 9.97 22.46
CA GLU A 19 7.50 10.42 21.60
C GLU A 19 7.17 9.36 20.54
N THR A 20 5.88 9.11 20.32
CA THR A 20 5.39 8.09 19.39
C THR A 20 4.42 8.70 18.37
N ALA A 21 4.47 8.22 17.14
CA ALA A 21 3.47 8.48 16.11
C ALA A 21 3.08 7.19 15.40
N SER A 22 1.89 7.15 14.79
CA SER A 22 1.39 5.96 14.12
C SER A 22 0.42 6.25 12.98
N VAL A 23 0.32 5.28 12.07
CA VAL A 23 -0.76 5.19 11.09
C VAL A 23 -1.45 3.83 11.22
N THR A 24 -2.74 3.80 10.90
CA THR A 24 -3.51 2.57 10.85
C THR A 24 -4.03 2.37 9.44
N ARG A 25 -3.83 1.18 8.87
CA ARG A 25 -4.34 0.83 7.54
C ARG A 25 -4.79 -0.62 7.51
N THR A 26 -5.97 -0.85 6.94
CA THR A 26 -6.45 -2.19 6.60
C THR A 26 -5.94 -2.57 5.23
N LEU A 27 -5.33 -3.75 5.11
CA LEU A 27 -4.81 -4.24 3.84
C LEU A 27 -5.97 -4.59 2.90
N GLY A 28 -6.08 -3.84 1.80
CA GLY A 28 -6.99 -4.15 0.71
C GLY A 28 -6.30 -4.89 -0.44
N GLU A 29 -7.10 -5.42 -1.37
CA GLU A 29 -6.59 -6.11 -2.56
C GLU A 29 -5.81 -5.15 -3.47
N GLN A 30 -6.34 -3.94 -3.66
CA GLN A 30 -5.67 -2.87 -4.40
C GLN A 30 -4.29 -2.51 -3.83
N ASP A 31 -4.08 -2.63 -2.52
CA ASP A 31 -2.78 -2.36 -1.91
C ASP A 31 -1.74 -3.37 -2.39
N ILE A 32 -2.12 -4.64 -2.49
CA ILE A 32 -1.26 -5.73 -2.96
C ILE A 32 -0.95 -5.54 -4.45
N GLN A 33 -1.97 -5.24 -5.26
CA GLN A 33 -1.82 -4.98 -6.69
C GLN A 33 -0.91 -3.77 -6.96
N LEU A 34 -1.16 -2.64 -6.28
CA LEU A 34 -0.34 -1.42 -6.41
C LEU A 34 1.10 -1.66 -5.94
N PHE A 35 1.29 -2.42 -4.87
CA PHE A 35 2.63 -2.74 -4.38
C PHE A 35 3.37 -3.64 -5.37
N ALA A 36 2.72 -4.67 -5.92
CA ALA A 36 3.29 -5.49 -6.99
C ALA A 36 3.65 -4.65 -8.22
N LEU A 37 2.78 -3.72 -8.62
CA LEU A 37 3.02 -2.83 -9.76
C LEU A 37 4.27 -1.94 -9.56
N VAL A 38 4.44 -1.33 -8.38
CA VAL A 38 5.57 -0.43 -8.12
C VAL A 38 6.88 -1.17 -7.83
N SER A 39 6.80 -2.35 -7.20
CA SER A 39 7.98 -3.13 -6.81
C SER A 39 8.46 -4.08 -7.90
N GLY A 40 7.58 -4.49 -8.82
CA GLY A 40 7.81 -5.58 -9.76
C GLY A 40 7.72 -6.98 -9.14
N ASP A 41 7.39 -7.10 -7.86
CA ASP A 41 7.26 -8.38 -7.16
C ASP A 41 5.90 -9.03 -7.45
N VAL A 42 5.91 -9.89 -8.47
CA VAL A 42 4.75 -10.67 -8.93
C VAL A 42 4.74 -12.10 -8.37
N ASN A 43 5.37 -12.34 -7.22
CA ASN A 43 5.36 -13.66 -6.59
C ASN A 43 3.91 -14.16 -6.39
N PRO A 44 3.57 -15.38 -6.85
CA PRO A 44 2.21 -15.90 -6.80
C PRO A 44 1.65 -15.99 -5.38
N ALA A 45 2.48 -16.08 -4.34
CA ALA A 45 2.02 -16.01 -2.94
C ALA A 45 1.26 -14.70 -2.60
N HIS A 46 1.43 -13.65 -3.40
CA HIS A 46 0.79 -12.36 -3.24
C HIS A 46 -0.39 -12.14 -4.20
N LEU A 47 -0.44 -12.83 -5.34
CA LEU A 47 -1.37 -12.47 -6.44
C LEU A 47 -2.28 -13.61 -6.90
N ASP A 48 -1.97 -14.85 -6.53
CA ASP A 48 -2.71 -16.03 -6.99
C ASP A 48 -3.32 -16.75 -5.78
N ALA A 49 -4.64 -16.64 -5.66
CA ALA A 49 -5.38 -17.25 -4.56
C ALA A 49 -5.39 -18.79 -4.64
N GLU A 50 -5.37 -19.38 -5.85
CA GLU A 50 -5.31 -20.83 -6.02
C GLU A 50 -3.93 -21.37 -5.61
N TYR A 51 -2.86 -20.67 -6.00
CA TYR A 51 -1.51 -20.99 -5.56
C TYR A 51 -1.35 -20.83 -4.05
N ALA A 52 -1.80 -19.71 -3.50
CA ALA A 52 -1.64 -19.39 -2.07
C ALA A 52 -2.44 -20.33 -1.16
N ALA A 53 -3.54 -20.92 -1.65
CA ALA A 53 -4.31 -21.93 -0.93
C ALA A 53 -3.50 -23.24 -0.70
N GLY A 54 -2.54 -23.54 -1.58
CA GLY A 54 -1.64 -24.70 -1.48
C GLY A 54 -0.32 -24.43 -0.75
N ASP A 55 -0.02 -23.17 -0.43
CA ASP A 55 1.22 -22.76 0.25
C ASP A 55 1.09 -22.82 1.79
N MET A 56 2.22 -22.73 2.50
CA MET A 56 2.30 -22.78 3.97
C MET A 56 1.41 -21.76 4.69
N PHE A 57 1.03 -20.68 4.00
CA PHE A 57 0.16 -19.62 4.54
C PHE A 57 -1.32 -19.87 4.25
N GLY A 58 -1.67 -20.70 3.26
CA GLY A 58 -3.05 -21.07 2.91
C GLY A 58 -3.94 -19.93 2.42
N ARG A 59 -3.38 -18.73 2.17
CA ARG A 59 -4.09 -17.51 1.76
C ARG A 59 -3.12 -16.49 1.17
N VAL A 60 -3.65 -15.54 0.40
CA VAL A 60 -2.89 -14.40 -0.11
C VAL A 60 -2.39 -13.52 1.05
N ILE A 61 -1.09 -13.22 1.04
CA ILE A 61 -0.43 -12.36 2.02
C ILE A 61 0.14 -11.11 1.33
N ALA A 62 0.27 -10.00 2.05
CA ALA A 62 0.98 -8.82 1.55
C ALA A 62 2.49 -9.08 1.41
N HIS A 63 3.12 -8.32 0.52
CA HIS A 63 4.56 -8.12 0.52
C HIS A 63 5.00 -7.54 1.86
N GLY A 64 6.00 -8.13 2.51
CA GLY A 64 6.47 -7.64 3.82
C GLY A 64 6.85 -6.15 3.82
N LEU A 65 7.40 -5.66 2.70
CA LEU A 65 7.76 -4.25 2.52
C LEU A 65 6.57 -3.30 2.42
N TRP A 66 5.34 -3.78 2.21
CA TRP A 66 4.14 -2.95 2.34
C TRP A 66 4.06 -2.31 3.74
N GLY A 67 4.35 -3.09 4.79
CA GLY A 67 4.43 -2.58 6.16
C GLY A 67 5.61 -1.61 6.37
N GLY A 68 6.73 -1.82 5.67
CA GLY A 68 7.82 -0.85 5.60
C GLY A 68 7.39 0.48 4.97
N GLY A 69 6.53 0.43 3.95
CA GLY A 69 5.88 1.61 3.36
C GLY A 69 5.01 2.38 4.37
N LEU A 70 4.33 1.69 5.28
CA LEU A 70 3.58 2.34 6.37
C LEU A 70 4.50 3.06 7.36
N ILE A 71 5.61 2.44 7.76
CA ILE A 71 6.63 3.08 8.61
C ILE A 71 7.17 4.34 7.92
N SER A 72 7.51 4.24 6.64
CA SER A 72 7.92 5.39 5.82
C SER A 72 6.87 6.51 5.81
N ALA A 73 5.58 6.16 5.71
CA ALA A 73 4.49 7.13 5.78
C ALA A 73 4.43 7.85 7.14
N VAL A 74 4.65 7.16 8.26
CA VAL A 74 4.72 7.80 9.59
C VAL A 74 5.89 8.79 9.65
N LEU A 75 7.09 8.33 9.26
CA LEU A 75 8.31 9.14 9.33
C LEU A 75 8.26 10.37 8.42
N GLY A 76 7.72 10.20 7.21
CA GLY A 76 7.61 11.27 6.22
C GLY A 76 6.46 12.23 6.46
N THR A 77 5.42 11.85 7.21
CA THR A 77 4.20 12.66 7.34
C THR A 77 3.76 13.07 8.73
N GLN A 78 4.32 12.46 9.78
CA GLN A 78 3.94 12.73 11.17
C GLN A 78 5.15 13.06 12.05
N LEU A 79 6.10 12.13 12.15
CA LEU A 79 7.22 12.25 13.09
C LEU A 79 8.51 11.65 12.49
N PRO A 80 9.49 12.46 12.07
CA PRO A 80 9.51 13.93 12.15
C PRO A 80 8.54 14.64 11.18
N GLY A 81 8.12 14.00 10.09
CA GLY A 81 7.30 14.63 9.05
C GLY A 81 8.13 15.36 7.98
N PRO A 82 7.55 16.35 7.27
CA PRO A 82 8.19 17.02 6.15
C PRO A 82 9.62 17.52 6.42
N GLY A 83 10.53 17.24 5.48
CA GLY A 83 11.95 17.61 5.60
C GLY A 83 12.81 16.58 6.34
N ALA A 84 12.21 15.51 6.88
CA ALA A 84 12.94 14.35 7.36
C ALA A 84 13.71 13.66 6.22
N ILE A 85 14.95 13.25 6.48
CA ILE A 85 15.75 12.44 5.56
C ILE A 85 15.93 11.06 6.17
N TYR A 86 15.40 10.05 5.49
CA TYR A 86 15.43 8.66 5.93
C TYR A 86 16.78 8.03 5.57
N LEU A 87 17.63 7.76 6.55
CA LEU A 87 19.01 7.32 6.33
C LEU A 87 19.13 5.81 6.28
N SER A 88 18.44 5.11 7.17
CA SER A 88 18.47 3.65 7.22
C SER A 88 17.21 3.08 7.87
N GLN A 89 16.87 1.85 7.50
CA GLN A 89 15.79 1.08 8.09
C GLN A 89 16.23 -0.39 8.20
N SER A 90 16.03 -1.00 9.36
CA SER A 90 16.07 -2.45 9.54
C SER A 90 14.66 -2.99 9.72
N LEU A 91 14.37 -4.18 9.19
CA LEU A 91 13.06 -4.82 9.32
C LEU A 91 13.24 -6.31 9.63
N ARG A 92 12.46 -6.81 10.58
CA ARG A 92 12.29 -8.23 10.86
C ARG A 92 10.81 -8.56 10.71
N PHE A 93 10.51 -9.43 9.75
CA PHE A 93 9.17 -9.91 9.48
C PHE A 93 8.88 -11.09 10.42
N LYS A 94 7.94 -10.91 11.34
CA LYS A 94 7.62 -11.88 12.40
C LYS A 94 6.44 -12.76 12.02
N ARG A 95 5.44 -12.17 11.35
CA ARG A 95 4.19 -12.83 10.96
C ARG A 95 3.74 -12.30 9.60
N PRO A 96 3.05 -13.12 8.80
CA PRO A 96 2.45 -12.66 7.56
C PRO A 96 1.28 -11.70 7.87
N VAL A 97 1.06 -10.74 6.97
CA VAL A 97 -0.12 -9.87 6.97
C VAL A 97 -1.01 -10.33 5.83
N GLY A 98 -2.24 -10.74 6.13
CA GLY A 98 -3.22 -11.22 5.15
C GLY A 98 -4.21 -10.14 4.74
N LEU A 99 -4.91 -10.40 3.63
CA LEU A 99 -6.01 -9.54 3.15
C LEU A 99 -7.03 -9.29 4.28
N GLY A 100 -7.41 -8.04 4.50
CA GLY A 100 -8.34 -7.63 5.56
C GLY A 100 -7.69 -7.43 6.94
N ASP A 101 -6.43 -7.79 7.15
CA ASP A 101 -5.73 -7.47 8.39
C ASP A 101 -5.58 -5.95 8.54
N THR A 102 -5.76 -5.46 9.76
CA THR A 102 -5.59 -4.04 10.09
C THR A 102 -4.30 -3.85 10.85
N ILE A 103 -3.37 -3.12 10.25
CA ILE A 103 -2.04 -2.89 10.78
C ILE A 103 -1.93 -1.48 11.35
N VAL A 104 -1.47 -1.39 12.59
CA VAL A 104 -1.00 -0.14 13.21
C VAL A 104 0.52 -0.11 13.10
N ALA A 105 1.06 0.74 12.23
CA ALA A 105 2.48 0.99 12.12
C ALA A 105 2.84 2.19 12.97
N SER A 106 3.82 2.03 13.86
CA SER A 106 4.24 3.03 14.84
C SER A 106 5.75 3.20 14.85
N VAL A 107 6.18 4.41 15.20
CA VAL A 107 7.58 4.75 15.46
C VAL A 107 7.67 5.43 16.82
N THR A 108 8.66 5.09 17.61
CA THR A 108 8.93 5.70 18.93
C THR A 108 10.36 6.21 18.96
N VAL A 109 10.54 7.46 19.38
CA VAL A 109 11.86 8.08 19.47
C VAL A 109 12.67 7.38 20.57
N ARG A 110 13.73 6.68 20.17
CA ARG A 110 14.62 5.99 21.10
C ARG A 110 15.77 6.87 21.56
N GLU A 111 16.40 7.59 20.63
CA GLU A 111 17.62 8.36 20.89
C GLU A 111 17.71 9.59 19.95
N LYS A 112 18.33 10.67 20.45
CA LYS A 112 18.72 11.84 19.65
C LYS A 112 20.23 12.02 19.65
N ARG A 113 20.82 12.09 18.46
CA ARG A 113 22.26 12.34 18.22
C ARG A 113 22.46 13.75 17.67
N ALA A 114 22.75 14.68 18.58
CA ALA A 114 22.78 16.13 18.29
C ALA A 114 23.77 16.53 17.20
N LYS A 115 24.97 15.92 17.16
CA LYS A 115 26.06 16.30 16.23
C LYS A 115 25.63 16.35 14.76
N HIS A 116 24.68 15.50 14.37
CA HIS A 116 24.20 15.40 12.99
C HIS A 116 22.68 15.53 12.86
N HIS A 117 21.99 15.94 13.95
CA HIS A 117 20.53 16.00 14.05
C HIS A 117 19.85 14.68 13.68
N ILE A 118 20.46 13.55 14.08
CA ILE A 118 19.91 12.22 13.81
C ILE A 118 19.01 11.80 14.96
N VAL A 119 17.86 11.24 14.64
CA VAL A 119 16.92 10.62 15.56
C VAL A 119 16.82 9.14 15.22
N VAL A 120 16.98 8.29 16.23
CA VAL A 120 16.82 6.84 16.11
C VAL A 120 15.43 6.48 16.60
N PHE A 121 14.70 5.71 15.81
CA PHE A 121 13.35 5.26 16.14
C PHE A 121 13.30 3.74 16.28
N ASP A 122 12.60 3.27 17.31
CA ASP A 122 12.06 1.92 17.35
C ASP A 122 10.80 1.87 16.48
N CYS A 123 10.75 0.95 15.53
CA CYS A 123 9.65 0.79 14.58
C CYS A 123 8.92 -0.52 14.86
N CYS A 124 7.59 -0.47 14.93
CA CYS A 124 6.75 -1.64 15.19
C CYS A 124 5.45 -1.58 14.40
N CYS A 125 5.09 -2.69 13.78
CA CYS A 125 3.78 -2.91 13.18
C CYS A 125 3.06 -4.01 13.96
N ILE A 126 1.84 -3.72 14.41
CA ILE A 126 0.97 -4.67 15.11
C ILE A 126 -0.33 -4.90 14.33
N ASN A 127 -0.87 -6.12 14.37
CA ASN A 127 -2.18 -6.45 13.78
C ASN A 127 -3.34 -6.17 14.75
N GLN A 128 -4.57 -6.41 14.30
CA GLN A 128 -5.79 -6.25 15.09
C GLN A 128 -5.87 -7.16 16.34
N ALA A 129 -5.07 -8.23 16.40
CA ALA A 129 -4.98 -9.11 17.56
C ALA A 129 -3.91 -8.66 18.57
N GLY A 130 -3.24 -7.52 18.32
CA GLY A 130 -2.15 -7.02 19.15
C GLY A 130 -0.83 -7.76 18.95
N GLU A 131 -0.71 -8.55 17.90
CA GLU A 131 0.51 -9.30 17.61
C GLU A 131 1.48 -8.46 16.77
N GLU A 132 2.75 -8.49 17.15
CA GLU A 132 3.82 -7.89 16.35
C GLU A 132 4.01 -8.65 15.03
N VAL A 133 3.80 -7.96 13.91
CA VAL A 133 4.00 -8.51 12.56
C VAL A 133 5.35 -8.09 11.98
N ILE A 134 5.82 -6.88 12.30
CA ILE A 134 7.11 -6.35 11.86
C ILE A 134 7.73 -5.55 13.01
N ASN A 135 9.03 -5.68 13.23
CA ASN A 135 9.78 -4.73 14.05
C ASN A 135 11.14 -4.38 13.45
N GLY A 136 11.73 -3.32 13.96
CA GLY A 136 13.07 -2.88 13.55
C GLY A 136 13.38 -1.47 14.03
N GLU A 137 14.38 -0.86 13.42
CA GLU A 137 14.88 0.46 13.79
C GLU A 137 15.07 1.34 12.55
N ALA A 138 14.81 2.63 12.69
CA ALA A 138 15.06 3.66 11.68
C ALA A 138 16.08 4.68 12.18
N GLU A 139 17.00 5.10 11.31
CA GLU A 139 17.76 6.34 11.52
C GLU A 139 17.26 7.42 10.57
N VAL A 140 16.90 8.57 11.13
CA VAL A 140 16.35 9.69 10.37
C VAL A 140 17.08 10.97 10.77
N LYS A 141 17.58 11.71 9.79
CA LYS A 141 18.01 13.09 10.02
C LYS A 141 16.77 13.97 10.10
N ALA A 142 16.50 14.49 11.29
CA ALA A 142 15.34 15.33 11.53
C ALA A 142 15.54 16.74 10.95
N PRO A 143 14.46 17.40 10.51
CA PRO A 143 14.53 18.77 10.01
C PRO A 143 14.88 19.74 11.14
N THR A 144 15.65 20.79 10.82
CA THR A 144 15.94 21.89 11.77
C THR A 144 15.02 23.09 11.57
N GLU A 145 14.32 23.14 10.43
CA GLU A 145 13.40 24.20 10.08
C GLU A 145 11.95 23.72 10.11
N LYS A 146 11.06 24.58 10.57
CA LYS A 146 9.63 24.29 10.62
C LYS A 146 9.05 24.32 9.20
N VAL A 147 8.36 23.24 8.82
CA VAL A 147 7.66 23.14 7.55
C VAL A 147 6.19 22.89 7.80
N ARG A 148 5.34 23.73 7.19
CA ARG A 148 3.88 23.59 7.21
C ARG A 148 3.32 23.89 5.82
N ARG A 149 2.69 22.91 5.20
CA ARG A 149 2.16 22.99 3.82
C ARG A 149 0.78 22.35 3.73
N PRO A 150 -0.06 22.73 2.76
CA PRO A 150 -1.27 21.95 2.45
C PRO A 150 -0.88 20.52 2.07
N ARG A 151 -1.65 19.51 2.53
CA ARG A 151 -1.48 18.15 2.01
C ARG A 151 -1.87 18.11 0.55
N MET A 152 -1.00 17.53 -0.28
CA MET A 152 -1.34 17.24 -1.67
C MET A 152 -2.30 16.05 -1.71
N ALA A 153 -3.36 16.19 -2.52
CA ALA A 153 -4.19 15.05 -2.85
C ALA A 153 -3.40 14.10 -3.75
N LEU A 154 -3.55 12.80 -3.52
CA LEU A 154 -3.04 11.79 -4.45
C LEU A 154 -3.91 11.77 -5.70
N PRO A 155 -3.35 11.42 -6.87
CA PRO A 155 -4.14 11.22 -8.07
C PRO A 155 -5.11 10.05 -7.90
N ASP A 156 -6.22 10.09 -8.62
CA ASP A 156 -7.09 8.94 -8.77
C ASP A 156 -6.38 7.89 -9.64
N ILE A 157 -6.38 6.63 -9.18
CA ILE A 157 -5.79 5.51 -9.91
C ILE A 157 -6.89 4.49 -10.18
N GLN A 158 -7.05 4.11 -11.46
CA GLN A 158 -7.94 3.03 -11.87
C GLN A 158 -7.11 1.84 -12.32
N LEU A 159 -7.17 0.76 -11.55
CA LEU A 159 -6.63 -0.54 -11.95
C LEU A 159 -7.67 -1.23 -12.83
N SER A 160 -7.26 -1.64 -14.02
CA SER A 160 -8.10 -2.37 -14.97
C SER A 160 -7.56 -3.77 -15.11
N ASP A 161 -8.24 -4.74 -14.50
CA ASP A 161 -7.94 -6.14 -14.71
C ASP A 161 -8.77 -6.67 -15.89
N HIS A 162 -8.14 -7.43 -16.78
CA HIS A 162 -8.84 -8.11 -17.88
C HIS A 162 -9.62 -9.36 -17.40
N ASP A 163 -9.66 -9.62 -16.09
CA ASP A 163 -10.31 -10.78 -15.50
C ASP A 163 -11.83 -10.76 -15.62
N GLY A 164 -12.45 -9.59 -15.82
CA GLY A 164 -13.87 -9.51 -16.12
C GLY A 164 -14.25 -10.31 -17.36
N PHE A 165 -13.45 -10.24 -18.42
CA PHE A 165 -13.64 -11.05 -19.63
C PHE A 165 -13.34 -12.52 -19.37
N ARG A 166 -12.27 -12.83 -18.63
CA ARG A 166 -11.95 -14.23 -18.27
C ARG A 166 -13.08 -14.87 -17.49
N ARG A 167 -13.65 -14.19 -16.49
CA ARG A 167 -14.78 -14.69 -15.70
C ARG A 167 -16.01 -14.95 -16.55
N LEU A 168 -16.34 -14.05 -17.47
CA LEU A 168 -17.42 -14.25 -18.44
C LEU A 168 -17.15 -15.48 -19.31
N ILE A 169 -15.92 -15.61 -19.84
CA ILE A 169 -15.50 -16.78 -20.63
C ILE A 169 -15.61 -18.07 -19.80
N GLU A 170 -15.14 -18.07 -18.55
CA GLU A 170 -15.20 -19.20 -17.62
C GLU A 170 -16.64 -19.65 -17.38
N MET A 171 -17.55 -18.71 -17.13
CA MET A 171 -18.98 -18.97 -16.96
C MET A 171 -19.61 -19.62 -18.18
N THR A 172 -19.09 -19.34 -19.39
CA THR A 172 -19.56 -19.94 -20.63
C THR A 172 -18.90 -21.27 -21.00
N ARG A 173 -17.85 -21.72 -20.30
CA ARG A 173 -17.12 -22.97 -20.65
C ARG A 173 -18.00 -24.23 -20.60
N SER A 174 -19.05 -24.22 -19.78
CA SER A 174 -19.98 -25.34 -19.63
C SER A 174 -21.22 -25.24 -20.54
N VAL A 175 -21.34 -24.15 -21.30
CA VAL A 175 -22.47 -23.88 -22.19
C VAL A 175 -22.12 -24.37 -23.59
N GLU A 176 -23.09 -24.96 -24.29
CA GLU A 176 -22.88 -25.39 -25.68
C GLU A 176 -22.59 -24.17 -26.57
N PRO A 177 -21.52 -24.19 -27.39
CA PRO A 177 -21.18 -23.06 -28.25
C PRO A 177 -22.31 -22.68 -29.19
N VAL A 178 -22.70 -21.41 -29.18
CA VAL A 178 -23.72 -20.89 -30.08
C VAL A 178 -23.06 -20.33 -31.34
N PRO A 179 -23.53 -20.67 -32.55
CA PRO A 179 -23.10 -20.02 -33.78
C PRO A 179 -23.24 -18.49 -33.65
N THR A 180 -22.12 -17.79 -33.62
CA THR A 180 -22.06 -16.35 -33.32
C THR A 180 -21.36 -15.62 -34.46
N ALA A 181 -22.00 -14.58 -34.99
CA ALA A 181 -21.37 -13.62 -35.89
C ALA A 181 -20.96 -12.37 -35.10
N ILE A 182 -19.68 -12.00 -35.16
CA ILE A 182 -19.16 -10.78 -34.54
C ILE A 182 -19.11 -9.69 -35.62
N ALA A 183 -19.96 -8.67 -35.50
CA ALA A 183 -19.85 -7.47 -36.31
C ALA A 183 -19.00 -6.44 -35.56
N HIS A 184 -17.93 -5.93 -36.19
CA HIS A 184 -17.19 -4.77 -35.71
C HIS A 184 -17.49 -3.56 -36.61
N PRO A 185 -18.60 -2.85 -36.35
CA PRO A 185 -19.03 -1.77 -37.23
C PRO A 185 -18.20 -0.51 -36.97
N CYS A 186 -17.27 -0.21 -37.88
CA CYS A 186 -16.43 0.99 -37.80
C CYS A 186 -17.01 2.21 -38.54
N THR A 187 -18.23 2.10 -39.08
CA THR A 187 -18.92 3.16 -39.81
C THR A 187 -20.35 3.30 -39.32
N THR A 188 -20.91 4.50 -39.39
CA THR A 188 -22.30 4.77 -38.99
C THR A 188 -23.29 3.83 -39.68
N ALA A 189 -23.10 3.55 -40.97
CA ALA A 189 -23.93 2.62 -41.71
C ALA A 189 -23.84 1.18 -41.16
N ALA A 190 -22.63 0.72 -40.83
CA ALA A 190 -22.44 -0.60 -40.24
C ALA A 190 -23.02 -0.69 -38.81
N ILE A 191 -22.95 0.38 -38.02
CA ILE A 191 -23.51 0.42 -36.65
C ILE A 191 -25.04 0.32 -36.71
N LEU A 192 -25.67 1.08 -37.61
CA LEU A 192 -27.11 1.06 -37.82
C LEU A 192 -27.58 -0.31 -38.34
N ALA A 193 -26.82 -0.92 -39.26
CA ALA A 193 -27.13 -2.25 -39.77
C ALA A 193 -27.03 -3.33 -38.68
N ALA A 194 -26.00 -3.27 -37.83
CA ALA A 194 -25.84 -4.20 -36.71
C ALA A 194 -26.96 -4.04 -35.67
N ALA A 195 -27.35 -2.81 -35.34
CA ALA A 195 -28.46 -2.55 -34.42
C ALA A 195 -29.83 -3.01 -34.95
N ALA A 196 -30.03 -2.99 -36.27
CA ALA A 196 -31.25 -3.49 -36.90
C ALA A 196 -31.31 -5.03 -37.02
N ALA A 197 -30.17 -5.71 -36.88
CA ALA A 197 -30.05 -7.17 -37.00
C ALA A 197 -30.04 -7.90 -35.65
N ALA A 198 -29.93 -7.18 -34.53
CA ALA A 198 -29.98 -7.68 -33.16
C ALA A 198 -31.43 -7.75 -32.65
#